data_AF-A0A1E3WB11-F1
#
_entry.id   AF-A0A1E3WB11-F1
#
_cell.length_a   1.000
_cell.length_b   1.000
_cell.length_c   1.000
_cell.angle_alpha   90.00
_cell.angle_beta   90.00
_cell.angle_gamma   90.00
#
_symmetry.space_group_name_H-M   'P 1'
#
loop_
_entity.id
_entity.type
_entity.pdbx_description
1 polymer ?
#
loop_
_entity_poly.entity_id
_entity_poly.type
_entity_poly.pdbx_seq_one_letter_code
_entity_poly.pdbx_strand_id
1 'polypeptide(L)'
;MRRQERYDEAFAASLEEFAVLDALQEKGRDNPQWREDLDRSVAGLGSLSYEFLLAQHFAKALEAADGAIGHDPDILWFHTNRAHALMMLGREDEARTLYLKYRGANDAHSGTSWNDLVVADFAEMREAGIDHPLMREVESVLKQTHEPVPDAEQAKQTAP
;
A
#
# COMPACT_ATOMS: atom_id res chain seq x y z
N MET A 1 -20.98 -17.37 -2.12
CA MET A 1 -22.01 -16.40 -2.57
C MET A 1 -22.12 -15.27 -1.54
N ARG A 2 -22.64 -15.47 -0.32
CA ARG A 2 -22.76 -14.39 0.70
C ARG A 2 -21.50 -13.57 1.04
N ARG A 3 -20.30 -14.17 1.01
CA ARG A 3 -19.04 -13.45 1.28
C ARG A 3 -18.63 -12.57 0.10
N GLN A 4 -18.89 -13.02 -1.13
CA GLN A 4 -18.62 -12.27 -2.36
C GLN A 4 -19.52 -11.04 -2.46
N GLU A 5 -20.82 -11.23 -2.24
CA GLU A 5 -21.82 -10.16 -2.28
C GLU A 5 -21.51 -9.06 -1.26
N ARG A 6 -21.11 -9.43 -0.05
CA ARG A 6 -20.67 -8.46 0.97
C ARG A 6 -19.49 -7.59 0.52
N TYR A 7 -18.54 -8.18 -0.20
CA TYR A 7 -17.35 -7.50 -0.69
C TYR A 7 -17.70 -6.54 -1.84
N ASP A 8 -18.58 -6.96 -2.74
CA ASP A 8 -19.13 -6.12 -3.80
C ASP A 8 -19.93 -4.93 -3.26
N GLU A 9 -20.82 -5.18 -2.28
CA GLU A 9 -21.63 -4.14 -1.65
C GLU A 9 -20.77 -3.13 -0.87
N ALA A 10 -19.80 -3.61 -0.09
CA ALA A 10 -18.90 -2.74 0.66
C ALA A 10 -18.07 -1.85 -0.28
N PHE A 11 -17.55 -2.43 -1.38
CA PHE A 11 -16.80 -1.66 -2.37
C PHE A 11 -17.66 -0.61 -3.07
N ALA A 12 -18.85 -1.00 -3.54
CA ALA A 12 -19.77 -0.09 -4.22
C ALA A 12 -20.22 1.05 -3.30
N ALA A 13 -20.51 0.75 -2.03
CA ALA A 13 -20.87 1.77 -1.04
C ALA A 13 -19.73 2.75 -0.79
N SER A 14 -18.48 2.27 -0.68
CA SER A 14 -17.31 3.15 -0.52
C SER A 14 -17.07 4.03 -1.75
N LEU A 15 -17.22 3.50 -2.97
CA LEU A 15 -17.11 4.31 -4.18
C LEU A 15 -18.25 5.33 -4.33
N GLU A 16 -19.48 4.96 -3.95
CA GLU A 16 -20.64 5.86 -3.98
C GLU A 16 -20.48 6.99 -2.96
N GLU A 17 -20.11 6.66 -1.72
CA GLU A 17 -19.81 7.65 -0.67
C GLU A 17 -18.71 8.60 -1.14
N PHE A 18 -17.65 8.06 -1.73
CA PHE A 18 -16.57 8.83 -2.29
C PHE A 18 -17.05 9.80 -3.39
N ALA A 19 -17.83 9.32 -4.36
CA ALA A 19 -18.34 10.14 -5.46
C ALA A 19 -19.27 11.27 -4.96
N VAL A 20 -20.03 11.03 -3.89
CA VAL A 20 -20.85 12.05 -3.23
C VAL A 20 -19.97 13.09 -2.53
N LEU A 21 -18.91 12.68 -1.84
CA LEU A 21 -17.97 13.59 -1.17
C LEU A 21 -17.22 14.47 -2.18
N ASP A 22 -16.80 13.92 -3.32
CA ASP A 22 -16.16 14.65 -4.42
C ASP A 22 -17.10 15.71 -5.02
N ALA A 23 -18.37 15.35 -5.27
CA ALA A 23 -19.38 16.28 -5.76
C ALA A 23 -19.68 17.44 -4.77
N LEU A 24 -19.39 17.25 -3.48
CA LEU A 24 -19.59 18.26 -2.42
C LEU A 24 -18.33 19.12 -2.15
N GLN A 25 -17.20 18.80 -2.79
CA GLN A 25 -15.89 19.38 -2.53
C GLN A 25 -15.83 20.91 -2.76
N GLU A 26 -16.63 21.47 -3.68
CA GLU A 26 -16.67 22.92 -3.92
C GLU A 26 -17.26 23.74 -2.76
N LYS A 27 -18.11 23.14 -1.92
CA LYS A 27 -18.80 23.84 -0.81
C LYS A 27 -18.30 23.41 0.58
N GLY A 28 -17.73 22.21 0.69
CA GLY A 28 -17.33 21.59 1.95
C GLY A 28 -15.87 21.81 2.37
N ARG A 29 -14.99 22.30 1.48
CA ARG A 29 -13.53 22.31 1.70
C ARG A 29 -13.07 23.09 2.93
N ASP A 30 -13.81 24.10 3.36
CA ASP A 30 -13.53 24.89 4.56
C ASP A 30 -14.05 24.26 5.85
N ASN A 31 -14.93 23.26 5.75
CA ASN A 31 -15.50 22.54 6.88
C ASN A 31 -14.52 21.44 7.37
N PRO A 32 -14.00 21.52 8.61
CA PRO A 32 -13.12 20.49 9.15
C PRO A 32 -13.76 19.10 9.21
N GLN A 33 -15.07 19.02 9.46
CA GLN A 33 -15.80 17.75 9.51
C GLN A 33 -15.79 17.05 8.16
N TRP A 34 -15.95 17.82 7.07
CA TRP A 34 -15.93 17.27 5.72
C TRP A 34 -14.55 16.68 5.36
N ARG A 35 -13.46 17.33 5.79
CA ARG A 35 -12.11 16.79 5.59
C ARG A 35 -11.90 15.52 6.38
N GLU A 36 -12.32 15.49 7.64
CA GLU A 36 -12.20 14.30 8.48
C GLU A 36 -13.01 13.12 7.92
N ASP A 37 -14.23 13.38 7.44
CA ASP A 37 -15.06 12.35 6.82
C ASP A 37 -14.44 11.83 5.51
N LEU A 38 -13.86 12.72 4.69
CA LEU A 38 -13.11 12.34 3.49
C LEU A 38 -11.89 11.48 3.82
N ASP A 39 -11.06 11.90 4.77
CA ASP A 39 -9.86 11.17 5.19
C ASP A 39 -10.22 9.76 5.68
N ARG A 40 -11.33 9.64 6.42
CA ARG A 40 -11.86 8.36 6.90
C ARG A 40 -12.30 7.45 5.74
N SER A 41 -13.03 7.98 4.77
CA SER A 41 -13.49 7.19 3.61
C SER A 41 -12.32 6.76 2.71
N VAL A 42 -11.33 7.63 2.50
CA VAL A 42 -10.12 7.32 1.73
C VAL A 42 -9.29 6.23 2.42
N ALA A 43 -9.11 6.32 3.75
CA ALA A 43 -8.49 5.23 4.52
C ALA A 43 -9.29 3.92 4.41
N GLY A 44 -10.62 3.99 4.41
CA GLY A 44 -11.50 2.83 4.20
C GLY A 44 -11.27 2.12 2.87
N LEU A 45 -11.09 2.87 1.78
CA LEU A 45 -10.76 2.30 0.46
C LEU A 45 -9.42 1.57 0.47
N GLY A 46 -8.40 2.13 1.13
CA GLY A 46 -7.14 1.43 1.32
C GLY A 46 -7.31 0.13 2.10
N SER A 47 -8.09 0.13 3.18
CA SER A 47 -8.33 -1.08 3.98
C SER A 47 -9.07 -2.14 3.16
N LEU A 48 -10.10 -1.74 2.41
CA LEU A 48 -10.79 -2.63 1.47
C LEU A 48 -9.85 -3.20 0.40
N SER A 49 -8.90 -2.42 -0.09
CA SER A 49 -7.90 -2.92 -1.04
C SER A 49 -7.12 -4.11 -0.47
N TYR A 50 -6.64 -4.00 0.79
CA TYR A 50 -5.93 -5.09 1.44
C TYR A 50 -6.85 -6.28 1.77
N GLU A 51 -8.08 -6.04 2.19
CA GLU A 51 -9.08 -7.10 2.39
C GLU A 51 -9.36 -7.87 1.09
N PHE A 52 -9.46 -7.17 -0.05
CA PHE A 52 -9.60 -7.81 -1.37
C PHE A 52 -8.38 -8.61 -1.75
N LEU A 53 -7.18 -8.13 -1.41
CA LEU A 53 -5.94 -8.86 -1.63
C LEU A 53 -5.98 -10.21 -0.91
N LEU A 54 -6.28 -10.21 0.39
CA LEU A 54 -6.38 -11.44 1.21
C LEU A 54 -7.52 -12.35 0.77
N ALA A 55 -8.61 -11.78 0.24
CA ALA A 55 -9.71 -12.52 -0.38
C ALA A 55 -9.43 -12.99 -1.82
N GLN A 56 -8.22 -12.76 -2.34
CA GLN A 56 -7.79 -13.09 -3.71
C GLN A 56 -8.60 -12.40 -4.82
N HIS A 57 -9.23 -11.27 -4.52
CA HIS A 57 -9.93 -10.40 -5.47
C HIS A 57 -8.99 -9.32 -6.02
N PHE A 58 -7.90 -9.73 -6.66
CA PHE A 58 -6.79 -8.86 -7.02
C PHE A 58 -7.17 -7.66 -7.90
N ALA A 59 -8.14 -7.81 -8.80
CA ALA A 59 -8.63 -6.71 -9.63
C ALA A 59 -9.31 -5.60 -8.79
N LYS A 60 -10.14 -5.99 -7.81
CA LYS A 60 -10.78 -5.05 -6.88
C LYS A 60 -9.78 -4.45 -5.90
N ALA A 61 -8.80 -5.24 -5.47
CA ALA A 61 -7.69 -4.74 -4.64
C ALA A 61 -6.96 -3.60 -5.37
N LEU A 62 -6.69 -3.78 -6.66
CA LEU A 62 -6.05 -2.75 -7.48
C LEU A 62 -6.94 -1.51 -7.63
N GLU A 63 -8.22 -1.68 -7.96
CA GLU A 63 -9.16 -0.58 -8.16
C GLU A 63 -9.35 0.24 -6.87
N ALA A 64 -9.47 -0.42 -5.72
CA ALA A 64 -9.57 0.25 -4.42
C ALA A 64 -8.29 1.01 -4.05
N ALA A 65 -7.11 0.43 -4.32
CA ALA A 65 -5.83 1.11 -4.10
C ALA A 65 -5.67 2.33 -5.02
N ASP A 66 -5.96 2.18 -6.31
CA ASP A 66 -5.90 3.27 -7.30
C ASP A 66 -6.89 4.39 -6.94
N GLY A 67 -8.09 4.04 -6.46
CA GLY A 67 -9.07 4.99 -5.94
C GLY A 67 -8.54 5.78 -4.75
N ALA A 68 -8.00 5.10 -3.73
CA ALA A 68 -7.42 5.76 -2.56
C ALA A 68 -6.25 6.69 -2.92
N ILE A 69 -5.35 6.24 -3.79
CA ILE A 69 -4.21 7.04 -4.31
C ILE A 69 -4.68 8.26 -5.10
N GLY A 70 -5.80 8.15 -5.82
CA GLY A 70 -6.40 9.27 -6.55
C GLY A 70 -6.78 10.45 -5.66
N HIS A 71 -7.02 10.20 -4.37
CA HIS A 71 -7.38 11.24 -3.39
C HIS A 71 -6.21 11.67 -2.53
N ASP A 72 -5.47 10.71 -1.99
CA ASP A 72 -4.29 10.98 -1.20
C ASP A 72 -3.10 10.14 -1.70
N PRO A 73 -2.29 10.69 -2.62
CA PRO A 73 -1.15 9.98 -3.18
C PRO A 73 0.05 9.91 -2.22
N ASP A 74 0.02 10.63 -1.09
CA ASP A 74 1.15 10.71 -0.16
C ASP A 74 1.12 9.58 0.89
N ILE A 75 -0.02 8.88 1.02
CA ILE A 75 -0.18 7.73 1.90
C ILE A 75 0.53 6.50 1.31
N LEU A 76 1.65 6.11 1.94
CA LEU A 76 2.54 5.06 1.44
C LEU A 76 1.88 3.69 1.33
N TRP A 77 1.04 3.32 2.30
CA TRP A 77 0.46 1.98 2.35
C TRP A 77 -0.59 1.73 1.25
N PHE A 78 -1.15 2.78 0.64
CA PHE A 78 -1.96 2.61 -0.58
C PHE A 78 -1.11 2.13 -1.77
N HIS A 79 0.09 2.68 -1.93
CA HIS A 79 1.03 2.26 -2.98
C HIS A 79 1.54 0.84 -2.73
N THR A 80 1.70 0.44 -1.47
CA THR A 80 2.00 -0.95 -1.09
C THR A 80 0.92 -1.90 -1.57
N ASN A 81 -0.35 -1.61 -1.25
CA ASN A 81 -1.50 -2.40 -1.69
C ASN A 81 -1.61 -2.48 -3.22
N ARG A 82 -1.38 -1.35 -3.91
CA ARG A 82 -1.31 -1.29 -5.38
C ARG A 82 -0.23 -2.23 -5.92
N ALA A 83 0.98 -2.22 -5.34
CA ALA A 83 2.07 -3.08 -5.77
C ALA A 83 1.74 -4.57 -5.59
N HIS A 84 1.15 -4.94 -4.45
CA HIS A 84 0.69 -6.31 -4.21
C HIS A 84 -0.36 -6.76 -5.23
N ALA A 85 -1.37 -5.92 -5.49
CA ALA A 85 -2.43 -6.25 -6.44
C ALA A 85 -1.88 -6.38 -7.87
N LEU A 86 -0.99 -5.48 -8.30
CA LEU A 86 -0.32 -5.56 -9.61
C LEU A 86 0.50 -6.84 -9.76
N MET A 87 1.25 -7.22 -8.73
CA MET A 87 2.02 -8.47 -8.71
C MET A 87 1.09 -9.67 -8.90
N MET A 88 -0.01 -9.75 -8.15
CA MET A 88 -0.94 -10.87 -8.24
C MET A 88 -1.74 -10.91 -9.55
N LEU A 89 -1.85 -9.79 -10.26
CA LEU A 89 -2.44 -9.70 -11.60
C LEU A 89 -1.43 -10.01 -12.72
N GLY A 90 -0.18 -10.36 -12.40
CA GLY A 90 0.88 -10.64 -13.38
C GLY A 90 1.49 -9.38 -14.01
N ARG A 91 1.21 -8.19 -13.46
CA ARG A 91 1.79 -6.90 -13.89
C ARG A 91 3.09 -6.64 -13.11
N GLU A 92 4.02 -7.59 -13.19
CA GLU A 92 5.22 -7.65 -12.35
C GLU A 92 6.12 -6.43 -12.49
N ASP A 93 6.30 -5.91 -13.71
CA ASP A 93 7.18 -4.76 -13.97
C ASP A 93 6.67 -3.48 -13.28
N GLU A 94 5.36 -3.29 -13.25
CA GLU A 94 4.74 -2.16 -12.55
C GLU A 94 4.82 -2.32 -11.03
N ALA A 95 4.60 -3.54 -10.53
CA ALA A 95 4.76 -3.85 -9.13
C ALA A 95 6.20 -3.61 -8.67
N ARG A 96 7.19 -4.12 -9.42
CA ARG A 96 8.62 -3.93 -9.15
C ARG A 96 9.00 -2.46 -9.15
N THR A 97 8.46 -1.67 -10.09
CA THR A 97 8.69 -0.22 -10.15
C THR A 97 8.22 0.47 -8.87
N LEU A 98 7.02 0.14 -8.37
CA LEU A 98 6.52 0.68 -7.10
C LEU A 98 7.39 0.23 -5.93
N TYR A 99 7.74 -1.06 -5.86
CA TYR A 99 8.52 -1.57 -4.75
C TYR A 99 9.91 -0.90 -4.66
N LEU A 100 10.52 -0.58 -5.80
CA LEU A 100 11.80 0.11 -5.85
C LEU A 100 11.67 1.61 -5.56
N LYS A 101 10.58 2.25 -6.01
CA LYS A 101 10.34 3.69 -5.81
C LYS A 101 10.26 4.06 -4.33
N TYR A 102 9.58 3.25 -3.52
CA TYR A 102 9.33 3.54 -2.11
C TYR A 102 10.29 2.84 -1.14
N ARG A 103 11.30 2.13 -1.67
CA ARG A 103 12.30 1.44 -0.85
C ARG A 103 13.00 2.40 0.12
N GLY A 104 12.98 2.06 1.41
CA GLY A 104 13.57 2.87 2.47
C GLY A 104 12.77 4.14 2.82
N ALA A 105 11.60 4.35 2.24
CA ALA A 105 10.67 5.37 2.70
C ALA A 105 10.16 5.01 4.10
N ASN A 106 9.83 6.03 4.89
CA ASN A 106 9.17 5.87 6.17
C ASN A 106 7.81 6.53 6.06
N ASP A 107 6.80 5.85 6.59
CA ASP A 107 5.48 6.45 6.70
C ASP A 107 5.53 7.58 7.73
N ALA A 108 5.20 8.79 7.29
CA ALA A 108 5.33 9.99 8.11
C ALA A 108 4.40 9.99 9.33
N HIS A 109 3.35 9.16 9.31
CA HIS A 109 2.33 9.11 10.36
C HIS A 109 2.61 8.03 11.40
N SER A 110 2.91 6.80 10.96
CA SER A 110 3.17 5.64 11.81
C SER A 110 4.64 5.49 12.20
N GLY A 111 5.57 6.08 11.44
CA GLY A 111 7.01 5.90 11.61
C GLY A 111 7.51 4.51 11.18
N THR A 112 6.62 3.64 10.71
CA THR A 112 6.97 2.32 10.19
C THR A 112 7.72 2.48 8.87
N SER A 113 8.83 1.75 8.73
CA SER A 113 9.51 1.70 7.44
C SER A 113 8.64 0.98 6.43
N TRP A 114 8.55 1.54 5.23
CA TRP A 114 7.85 0.90 4.12
C TRP A 114 8.43 -0.49 3.83
N ASN A 115 9.73 -0.70 4.08
CA ASN A 115 10.35 -2.01 3.94
C ASN A 115 9.75 -3.04 4.92
N ASP A 116 9.55 -2.65 6.17
CA ASP A 116 9.00 -3.53 7.22
C ASP A 116 7.53 -3.84 6.93
N LEU A 117 6.77 -2.83 6.45
CA LEU A 117 5.38 -3.00 6.02
C LEU A 117 5.28 -4.08 4.92
N VAL A 118 6.05 -3.96 3.84
CA VAL A 118 6.01 -4.93 2.72
C VAL A 118 6.38 -6.34 3.18
N VAL A 119 7.38 -6.48 4.06
CA VAL A 119 7.79 -7.78 4.59
C VAL A 119 6.70 -8.39 5.47
N ALA A 120 6.04 -7.58 6.31
CA ALA A 120 4.91 -8.02 7.13
C ALA A 120 3.72 -8.46 6.26
N ASP A 121 3.36 -7.67 5.26
CA ASP A 121 2.27 -7.98 4.33
C ASP A 121 2.55 -9.28 3.58
N PHE A 122 3.78 -9.50 3.10
CA PHE A 122 4.15 -10.77 2.47
C PHE A 122 4.06 -11.97 3.42
N ALA A 123 4.30 -11.79 4.72
CA ALA A 123 4.11 -12.87 5.68
C ALA A 123 2.61 -13.21 5.81
N GLU A 124 1.75 -12.21 5.97
CA GLU A 124 0.30 -12.40 6.08
C GLU A 124 -0.32 -12.96 4.78
N MET A 125 0.11 -12.46 3.62
CA MET A 125 -0.31 -13.00 2.33
C MET A 125 -0.01 -14.50 2.22
N ARG A 126 1.18 -14.95 2.67
CA ARG A 126 1.54 -16.37 2.66
C ARG A 126 0.70 -17.20 3.65
N GLU A 127 0.37 -16.65 4.81
CA GLU A 127 -0.57 -17.28 5.75
C GLU A 127 -1.97 -17.44 5.12
N ALA A 128 -2.38 -16.48 4.29
CA ALA A 128 -3.60 -16.55 3.48
C ALA A 128 -3.47 -17.47 2.23
N GLY A 129 -2.34 -18.13 2.04
CA GLY A 129 -2.09 -19.02 0.90
C GLY A 129 -1.78 -18.29 -0.42
N ILE A 130 -1.39 -17.03 -0.34
CA ILE A 130 -0.99 -16.18 -1.47
C ILE A 130 0.54 -16.11 -1.48
N ASP A 131 1.18 -16.74 -2.47
CA ASP A 131 2.64 -16.66 -2.69
C ASP A 131 2.92 -16.26 -4.13
N HIS A 132 4.02 -15.54 -4.35
CA HIS A 132 4.46 -15.13 -5.68
C HIS A 132 6.00 -15.07 -5.73
N PRO A 133 6.65 -15.53 -6.83
CA PRO A 133 8.12 -15.49 -6.94
C PRO A 133 8.74 -14.10 -6.68
N LEU A 134 8.07 -13.04 -7.16
CA LEU A 134 8.49 -11.65 -6.97
C LEU A 134 8.60 -11.24 -5.49
N MET A 135 7.84 -11.86 -4.57
CA MET A 135 7.95 -11.55 -3.14
C MET A 135 9.38 -11.80 -2.62
N ARG A 136 9.98 -12.93 -2.99
CA ARG A 136 11.35 -13.28 -2.57
C ARG A 136 12.38 -12.34 -3.17
N GLU A 137 12.17 -11.93 -4.42
CA GLU A 137 13.03 -10.94 -5.09
C GLU A 137 12.98 -9.60 -4.36
N VAL A 138 11.77 -9.09 -4.11
CA VAL A 138 11.55 -7.82 -3.40
C VAL A 138 12.15 -7.88 -2.00
N GLU A 139 11.85 -8.91 -1.20
CA GLU A 139 12.44 -9.08 0.14
C GLU A 139 13.97 -9.04 0.13
N SER A 140 14.61 -9.64 -0.87
CA SER A 140 16.06 -9.60 -1.01
C SER A 140 16.57 -8.17 -1.23
N VAL A 141 15.88 -7.41 -2.09
CA VAL A 141 16.21 -6.00 -2.37
C VAL A 141 16.00 -5.11 -1.14
N LEU A 142 14.93 -5.35 -0.36
CA LEU A 142 14.62 -4.55 0.83
C LEU A 142 15.61 -4.81 1.97
N LYS A 143 16.06 -6.06 2.15
CA LYS A 143 17.07 -6.42 3.15
C LYS A 143 18.44 -5.78 2.89
N GLN A 144 18.85 -5.67 1.62
CA GLN A 144 20.11 -5.01 1.24
C GLN A 144 20.13 -3.53 1.61
N THR A 145 18.97 -2.89 1.76
CA THR A 145 18.88 -1.48 2.19
C THR A 145 18.85 -1.24 3.69
N HIS A 146 18.72 -2.30 4.50
CA HIS A 146 18.80 -2.21 5.96
C HIS A 146 20.21 -2.51 6.51
N GLU A 147 21.17 -2.85 5.64
CA GLU A 147 22.54 -3.13 6.09
C GLU A 147 23.16 -1.82 6.63
N PRO A 148 23.59 -1.76 7.91
CA PRO A 148 24.29 -0.60 8.41
C PRO A 148 25.54 -0.43 7.55
N VAL A 149 25.75 0.78 7.01
CA VAL A 149 27.01 1.12 6.34
C VAL A 149 28.13 0.69 7.29
N PRO A 150 29.01 -0.25 6.91
CA PRO A 150 30.10 -0.65 7.79
C PRO A 150 30.90 0.62 8.10
N ASP A 151 31.04 0.92 9.40
CA ASP A 151 31.66 2.12 9.92
C ASP A 151 32.92 2.44 9.10
N ALA A 152 32.86 3.51 8.31
CA ALA A 152 33.99 4.01 7.52
C ALA A 152 35.06 4.67 8.41
N GLU A 153 35.14 4.29 9.68
CA GLU A 153 36.00 4.87 10.71
C GLU A 153 37.11 3.91 11.18
N GLN A 154 37.47 2.89 10.39
CA GLN A 154 38.66 2.06 10.66
C GLN A 154 39.72 2.04 9.55
N ALA A 155 39.52 2.76 8.44
CA ALA A 155 40.48 2.79 7.31
C ALA A 155 41.45 3.99 7.33
N LYS A 156 41.67 4.68 8.46
CA LYS A 156 42.62 5.81 8.56
C LYS A 156 43.73 5.66 9.61
N GLN A 157 43.94 4.47 10.18
CA GLN A 157 45.08 4.23 11.08
C GLN A 157 45.84 2.98 10.65
N THR A 158 46.51 3.05 9.50
CA THR A 158 47.66 2.20 9.16
C THR A 158 48.30 2.75 7.90
N ALA A 159 49.05 3.84 8.06
CA ALA A 159 50.17 4.15 7.17
C ALA A 159 51.34 4.58 8.06
N PRO A 160 52.55 4.06 7.83
CA PRO A 160 53.70 4.20 8.72
C PRO A 160 54.22 5.63 8.83
#